data_AF-A0A2D5B494-F1
#
_entry.id   AF-A0A2D5B494-F1
#
_cell.length_a   1.000
_cell.length_b   1.000
_cell.length_c   1.000
_cell.angle_alpha   90.00
_cell.angle_beta   90.00
_cell.angle_gamma   90.00
#
_symmetry.space_group_name_H-M   'P 1'
#
loop_
_entity.id
_entity.type
_entity.pdbx_description
1 polymer ?
#
loop_
_entity_poly.entity_id
_entity_poly.type
_entity_poly.pdbx_seq_one_letter_code
_entity_poly.pdbx_strand_id
1 'polypeptide(L)'
;MADSKRTISDLRNRERVRDETFLDGYTDVEWEMVSILWVDAESDGGSGWQDPEEMMEYARRPLPVIHTVGLLVHEDDDQIAVTDSKGPEEMGSVTKIPRHWVKAFHRLVPVANKQGIVAPQPEFNPDQLAG
;
A
#
# COMPACT_ATOMS: atom_id res chain seq x y z
N MET A 1 15.98 55.66 11.15
CA MET A 1 14.94 54.61 11.05
C MET A 1 15.69 53.32 10.85
N ALA A 2 15.76 52.47 11.86
CA ALA A 2 16.62 51.29 11.87
C ALA A 2 15.82 50.05 11.44
N ASP A 3 16.34 49.35 10.44
CA ASP A 3 15.80 48.11 9.91
C ASP A 3 15.64 47.05 10.99
N SER A 4 14.41 46.55 11.13
CA SER A 4 14.08 45.47 12.05
C SER A 4 14.59 44.15 11.47
N LYS A 5 15.61 43.59 12.12
CA LYS A 5 16.24 42.33 11.75
C LYS A 5 15.22 41.19 11.84
N ARG A 6 14.85 40.60 10.69
CA ARG A 6 14.11 39.32 10.64
C ARG A 6 14.97 38.24 11.30
N THR A 7 14.40 37.57 12.29
CA THR A 7 15.13 36.59 13.11
C THR A 7 14.86 35.19 12.55
N ILE A 8 15.85 34.28 12.62
CA ILE A 8 15.77 32.89 12.10
C ILE A 8 14.60 32.09 12.73
N SER A 9 14.07 32.54 13.87
CA SER A 9 12.86 32.01 14.48
C SER A 9 11.60 32.17 13.61
N ASP A 10 11.51 33.22 12.77
CA ASP A 10 10.38 33.44 11.86
C ASP A 10 10.37 32.43 10.69
N LEU A 11 11.54 31.90 10.32
CA LEU A 11 11.67 30.87 9.30
C LEU A 11 11.26 29.48 9.82
N ARG A 12 11.55 29.19 11.10
CA ARG A 12 11.16 27.91 11.73
C ARG A 12 9.67 27.82 12.04
N ASN A 13 8.98 28.95 12.17
CA ASN A 13 7.52 28.95 12.33
C ASN A 13 6.80 28.75 10.98
N ARG A 14 7.47 29.00 9.85
CA ARG A 14 6.99 28.67 8.50
C ARG A 14 7.10 27.18 8.17
N GLU A 15 8.01 26.44 8.80
CA GLU A 15 8.10 24.97 8.61
C GLU A 15 7.03 24.19 9.39
N ARG A 16 6.38 24.81 10.39
CA ARG A 16 5.23 24.22 11.10
C ARG A 16 3.89 24.46 10.44
N VAL A 17 3.83 25.42 9.53
CA VAL A 17 2.76 25.51 8.54
C VAL A 17 3.25 24.70 7.34
N ARG A 18 3.30 23.37 7.48
CA ARG A 18 2.98 22.55 6.31
C ARG A 18 1.65 23.13 5.86
N ASP A 19 1.66 23.77 4.69
CA ASP A 19 0.46 24.10 3.96
C ASP A 19 -0.53 22.96 4.22
N GLU A 20 -1.55 23.25 5.02
CA GLU A 20 -2.78 22.49 4.94
C GLU A 20 -3.35 22.90 3.58
N THR A 21 -2.76 22.36 2.51
CA THR A 21 -3.37 22.30 1.20
C THR A 21 -4.54 21.35 1.34
N PHE A 22 -5.57 21.81 2.05
CA PHE A 22 -6.93 21.35 1.90
C PHE A 22 -7.23 21.52 0.43
N LEU A 23 -7.10 20.43 -0.31
CA LEU A 23 -7.60 20.36 -1.67
C LEU A 23 -9.11 20.43 -1.53
N ASP A 24 -9.69 21.54 -2.00
CA ASP A 24 -11.14 21.78 -1.89
C ASP A 24 -11.93 20.57 -2.42
N GLY A 25 -12.90 20.12 -1.63
CA GLY A 25 -13.71 18.93 -1.88
C GLY A 25 -13.10 17.59 -1.46
N TYR A 26 -11.82 17.48 -1.10
CA TYR A 26 -11.26 16.22 -0.59
C TYR A 26 -11.65 15.98 0.88
N THR A 27 -11.97 14.74 1.21
CA THR A 27 -12.22 14.34 2.60
C THR A 27 -10.90 14.23 3.38
N ASP A 28 -10.92 14.57 4.67
CA ASP A 28 -9.78 14.39 5.59
C ASP A 28 -9.43 12.93 5.93
N VAL A 29 -10.21 11.98 5.42
CA VAL A 29 -9.96 10.55 5.64
C VAL A 29 -8.73 10.12 4.83
N GLU A 30 -7.63 9.93 5.53
CA GLU A 30 -6.45 9.25 4.99
C GLU A 30 -6.67 7.73 4.98
N TRP A 31 -6.55 7.13 3.79
CA TRP A 31 -6.56 5.67 3.65
C TRP A 31 -5.13 5.14 3.62
N GLU A 32 -4.89 4.08 4.38
CA GLU A 32 -3.62 3.39 4.40
C GLU A 32 -3.34 2.78 3.02
N MET A 33 -2.12 2.95 2.51
CA MET A 33 -1.71 2.22 1.31
C MET A 33 -1.29 0.81 1.71
N VAL A 34 -1.74 -0.19 0.96
CA VAL A 34 -1.46 -1.61 1.23
C VAL A 34 -0.94 -2.33 0.00
N SER A 35 -0.15 -3.37 0.24
CA SER A 35 0.32 -4.34 -0.75
C SER A 35 -0.22 -5.72 -0.37
N ILE A 36 -0.95 -6.35 -1.30
CA ILE A 36 -1.67 -7.60 -1.08
C ILE A 36 -1.22 -8.62 -2.12
N LEU A 37 -0.73 -9.78 -1.68
CA LEU A 37 -0.56 -10.96 -2.52
C LEU A 37 -1.71 -11.91 -2.25
N TRP A 38 -2.47 -12.31 -3.27
CA TRP A 38 -3.67 -13.14 -3.10
C TRP A 38 -3.89 -14.06 -4.29
N VAL A 39 -4.66 -15.13 -4.08
CA VAL A 39 -5.05 -16.06 -5.14
C VAL A 39 -6.32 -15.56 -5.80
N ASP A 40 -6.29 -15.36 -7.11
CA ASP A 40 -7.47 -14.91 -7.85
C ASP A 40 -8.27 -16.10 -8.40
N ALA A 41 -9.59 -15.98 -8.33
CA ALA A 41 -10.49 -16.93 -8.94
C ALA A 41 -10.71 -16.49 -10.39
N GLU A 42 -10.02 -17.13 -11.31
CA GLU A 42 -10.22 -16.89 -12.73
C GLU A 42 -11.46 -17.63 -13.24
N SER A 43 -12.02 -17.15 -14.35
CA SER A 43 -13.08 -17.82 -15.08
C SER A 43 -12.78 -17.75 -16.56
N ASP A 44 -12.94 -18.88 -17.25
CA ASP A 44 -12.85 -18.95 -18.71
C ASP A 44 -14.20 -19.41 -19.26
N GLY A 45 -14.73 -18.62 -20.19
CA GLY A 45 -16.09 -18.74 -20.68
C GLY A 45 -16.52 -17.51 -21.45
N GLY A 46 -16.69 -17.67 -22.76
CA GLY A 46 -17.21 -16.63 -23.65
C GLY A 46 -18.74 -16.62 -23.73
N SER A 47 -19.27 -15.92 -24.75
CA SER A 47 -20.72 -15.83 -25.00
C SER A 47 -21.37 -17.12 -25.55
N GLY A 48 -20.60 -18.19 -25.78
CA GLY A 48 -21.06 -19.46 -26.35
C GLY A 48 -20.67 -20.69 -25.53
N TRP A 49 -21.03 -21.88 -26.03
CA TRP A 49 -20.60 -23.15 -25.45
C TRP A 49 -19.10 -23.37 -25.66
N GLN A 50 -18.44 -23.87 -24.61
CA GLN A 50 -17.00 -24.14 -24.63
C GLN A 50 -16.73 -25.61 -24.96
N ASP A 51 -15.59 -25.88 -25.57
CA ASP A 51 -15.15 -27.25 -25.80
C ASP A 51 -14.80 -27.94 -24.45
N PRO A 52 -15.36 -29.14 -24.16
CA PRO A 52 -15.10 -29.80 -22.89
C PRO A 52 -13.64 -30.16 -22.66
N GLU A 53 -12.86 -30.51 -23.69
CA GLU A 53 -11.46 -30.88 -23.54
C GLU A 53 -10.61 -29.65 -23.19
N GLU A 54 -10.85 -28.53 -23.88
CA GLU A 54 -10.20 -27.24 -23.58
C GLU A 54 -10.50 -26.75 -22.15
N MET A 55 -11.77 -26.85 -21.72
CA MET A 55 -12.16 -26.45 -20.37
C MET A 55 -11.58 -27.37 -19.29
N MET A 56 -11.43 -28.67 -19.57
CA MET A 56 -10.78 -29.61 -18.66
C MET A 56 -9.27 -29.36 -18.56
N GLU A 57 -8.62 -28.89 -19.63
CA GLU A 57 -7.23 -28.44 -19.58
C GLU A 57 -7.11 -27.16 -18.74
N TYR A 58 -7.96 -26.16 -19.01
CA TYR A 58 -8.00 -24.90 -18.27
C TYR A 58 -8.20 -25.13 -16.77
N ALA A 59 -9.15 -25.98 -16.38
CA ALA A 59 -9.47 -26.28 -14.98
C ALA A 59 -8.30 -26.91 -14.19
N ARG A 60 -7.29 -27.47 -14.86
CA ARG A 60 -6.10 -28.05 -14.21
C ARG A 60 -4.98 -27.02 -14.03
N ARG A 61 -5.10 -25.83 -14.62
CA ARG A 61 -4.09 -24.78 -14.48
C ARG A 61 -4.10 -24.27 -13.03
N PRO A 62 -2.93 -24.00 -12.45
CA PRO A 62 -2.88 -23.43 -11.11
C PRO A 62 -3.51 -22.03 -11.12
N LEU A 63 -4.24 -21.69 -10.06
CA LEU A 63 -4.76 -20.35 -9.88
C LEU A 63 -3.60 -19.34 -9.79
N PRO A 64 -3.71 -18.18 -10.46
CA PRO A 64 -2.67 -17.16 -10.41
C PRO A 64 -2.55 -16.57 -9.00
N VAL A 65 -1.37 -16.01 -8.72
CA VAL A 65 -1.19 -15.14 -7.56
C VAL A 65 -1.08 -13.71 -8.06
N ILE A 66 -2.01 -12.88 -7.63
CA ILE A 66 -2.09 -11.47 -8.01
C ILE A 66 -1.42 -10.63 -6.92
N HIS A 67 -0.66 -9.63 -7.37
CA HIS A 67 -0.10 -8.59 -6.50
C HIS A 67 -0.86 -7.28 -6.73
N THR A 68 -1.61 -6.86 -5.72
CA THR A 68 -2.41 -5.63 -5.75
C THR A 68 -1.83 -4.62 -4.78
N VAL A 69 -1.64 -3.38 -5.24
CA VAL A 69 -1.31 -2.23 -4.40
C VAL A 69 -2.43 -1.21 -4.52
N GLY A 70 -2.95 -0.73 -3.39
CA GLY A 70 -4.07 0.19 -3.38
C GLY A 70 -4.31 0.85 -2.03
N LEU A 71 -5.32 1.71 -1.98
CA LEU A 71 -5.79 2.36 -0.77
C LEU A 71 -6.79 1.45 -0.05
N LEU A 72 -6.57 1.21 1.24
CA LEU A 72 -7.42 0.36 2.07
C LEU A 72 -8.74 1.05 2.37
N VAL A 73 -9.82 0.54 1.80
CA VAL A 73 -11.19 1.06 1.98
C VAL A 73 -11.87 0.37 3.16
N HIS A 74 -11.69 -0.93 3.29
CA HIS A 74 -12.31 -1.73 4.36
C HIS A 74 -11.49 -2.97 4.68
N GLU A 75 -11.51 -3.38 5.94
CA GLU A 75 -10.82 -4.57 6.43
C GLU A 75 -11.65 -5.21 7.55
N ASP A 76 -12.01 -6.48 7.39
CA ASP A 76 -12.62 -7.31 8.44
C ASP A 76 -12.08 -8.75 8.37
N ASP A 77 -12.71 -9.65 9.13
CA ASP A 77 -12.32 -11.05 9.22
C ASP A 77 -12.60 -11.83 7.91
N ASP A 78 -13.56 -11.37 7.11
CA ASP A 78 -14.03 -12.05 5.90
C ASP A 78 -13.34 -11.51 4.64
N GLN A 79 -13.01 -10.22 4.60
CA GLN A 79 -12.57 -9.54 3.38
C GLN A 79 -11.63 -8.35 3.63
N ILE A 80 -10.86 -8.04 2.57
CA ILE A 80 -10.14 -6.79 2.40
C ILE A 80 -10.69 -6.10 1.14
N ALA A 81 -10.98 -4.81 1.23
CA ALA A 81 -11.41 -4.01 0.08
C ALA A 81 -10.42 -2.88 -0.20
N VAL A 82 -10.00 -2.74 -1.46
CA VAL A 82 -9.04 -1.72 -1.91
C VAL A 82 -9.55 -0.98 -3.14
N THR A 83 -9.15 0.27 -3.28
CA THR A 83 -9.31 1.07 -4.52
C THR A 83 -7.95 1.55 -5.02
N ASP A 84 -7.83 1.81 -6.32
CA ASP A 84 -6.61 2.36 -6.94
C ASP A 84 -6.52 3.88 -6.82
N SER A 85 -7.65 4.57 -6.63
CA SER A 85 -7.75 6.02 -6.72
C SER A 85 -8.92 6.58 -5.90
N LYS A 86 -8.73 7.80 -5.40
CA LYS A 86 -9.72 8.57 -4.63
C LYS A 86 -9.72 10.01 -5.11
N GLY A 87 -10.88 10.51 -5.51
CA GLY A 87 -11.15 11.92 -5.77
C GLY A 87 -11.96 12.57 -4.63
N PRO A 88 -12.36 13.84 -4.81
CA PRO A 88 -13.21 14.58 -3.89
C PRO A 88 -14.57 13.91 -3.62
N GLU A 89 -15.27 13.57 -4.71
CA GLU A 89 -16.65 13.06 -4.68
C GLU A 89 -16.78 11.67 -5.31
N GLU A 90 -15.75 11.23 -6.05
CA GLU A 90 -15.71 9.96 -6.76
C GLU A 90 -14.49 9.12 -6.35
N MET A 91 -14.55 7.81 -6.58
CA MET A 91 -13.42 6.90 -6.36
C MET A 91 -13.34 5.87 -7.48
N GLY A 92 -12.14 5.31 -7.67
CA GLY A 92 -11.93 4.19 -8.57
C GLY A 92 -12.70 2.94 -8.14
N SER A 93 -12.62 1.90 -8.96
CA SER A 93 -13.28 0.63 -8.67
C SER A 93 -12.75 0.00 -7.38
N VAL A 94 -13.67 -0.46 -6.52
CA VAL A 94 -13.32 -1.19 -5.30
C VAL A 94 -13.20 -2.68 -5.61
N THR A 95 -12.01 -3.23 -5.39
CA THR A 95 -11.76 -4.67 -5.44
C THR A 95 -11.93 -5.26 -4.05
N LYS A 96 -12.81 -6.27 -3.93
CA LYS A 96 -13.02 -7.03 -2.69
C LYS A 96 -12.30 -8.37 -2.79
N ILE A 97 -11.44 -8.65 -1.83
CA ILE A 97 -10.60 -9.85 -1.77
C ILE A 97 -10.99 -10.63 -0.51
N PRO A 98 -11.46 -11.88 -0.62
CA PRO A 98 -11.70 -12.72 0.55
C PRO A 98 -10.41 -12.90 1.36
N ARG A 99 -10.48 -12.70 2.67
CA ARG A 99 -9.31 -12.79 3.57
C ARG A 99 -8.61 -14.14 3.44
N HIS A 100 -9.40 -15.20 3.30
CA HIS A 100 -8.93 -16.58 3.15
C HIS A 100 -8.11 -16.83 1.88
N TRP A 101 -8.17 -15.94 0.89
CA TRP A 101 -7.39 -16.05 -0.37
C TRP A 101 -6.09 -15.26 -0.33
N VAL A 102 -5.87 -14.47 0.72
CA VAL A 102 -4.68 -13.64 0.87
C VAL A 102 -3.50 -14.49 1.35
N LYS A 103 -2.40 -14.41 0.59
CA LYS A 103 -1.11 -15.03 0.91
C LYS A 103 -0.20 -14.11 1.73
N ALA A 104 -0.23 -12.81 1.46
CA ALA A 104 0.52 -11.82 2.23
C ALA A 104 -0.18 -10.45 2.18
N PHE A 105 -0.04 -9.70 3.27
CA PHE A 105 -0.66 -8.40 3.43
C PHE A 105 0.28 -7.46 4.17
N HIS A 106 0.61 -6.33 3.54
CA HIS A 106 1.56 -5.37 4.08
C HIS A 106 0.97 -3.96 4.00
N ARG A 107 0.95 -3.24 5.13
CA ARG A 107 0.75 -1.80 5.15
C ARG A 107 2.03 -1.10 4.69
N LEU A 108 1.88 -0.18 3.76
CA LEU A 108 2.98 0.57 3.18
C LEU A 108 3.05 1.95 3.84
N VAL A 109 4.28 2.37 4.12
CA VAL A 109 4.55 3.69 4.69
C VAL A 109 5.56 4.43 3.80
N PRO A 110 5.52 5.76 3.73
CA PRO A 110 6.53 6.54 3.02
C PRO A 110 7.95 6.21 3.51
N VAL A 111 8.90 6.14 2.59
CA VAL A 111 10.31 5.81 2.92
C VAL A 111 10.92 6.81 3.90
N ALA A 112 10.50 8.07 3.89
CA ALA A 112 10.92 9.09 4.85
C ALA A 112 10.61 8.71 6.31
N ASN A 113 9.62 7.86 6.55
CA ASN A 113 9.24 7.37 7.87
C ASN A 113 10.04 6.12 8.32
N LYS A 114 11.00 5.62 7.52
CA LYS A 114 11.88 4.48 7.87
C LYS A 114 13.05 4.85 8.79
N GLN A 115 12.93 5.88 9.62
CA GLN A 115 13.95 6.21 10.61
C GLN A 115 13.71 5.38 11.88
N GLY A 116 14.38 4.22 11.99
CA GLY A 116 14.44 3.53 13.28
C GLY A 116 14.65 2.02 13.34
N ILE A 117 14.98 1.31 12.26
CA ILE A 117 15.44 -0.09 12.39
C ILE A 117 16.82 -0.22 11.73
N VAL A 118 17.83 0.27 12.44
CA VAL A 118 19.21 -0.17 12.20
C VAL A 118 19.32 -1.51 12.92
N ALA A 119 19.39 -2.61 12.16
CA ALA A 119 19.76 -3.90 12.74
C ALA A 119 21.11 -3.73 13.50
N PRO A 120 21.27 -4.27 14.71
CA PRO A 120 22.55 -4.22 15.39
C PRO A 120 23.60 -4.85 14.48
N GLN A 121 24.56 -4.05 14.03
CA GLN A 121 25.73 -4.55 13.32
C GLN A 121 26.44 -5.52 14.26
N PRO A 122 26.81 -6.74 13.81
CA PRO A 122 27.61 -7.61 14.64
C PRO A 122 28.91 -6.90 14.95
N GLU A 123 29.20 -6.69 16.24
CA GLU A 123 30.48 -6.15 16.68
C GLU A 123 31.57 -7.14 16.25
N PHE A 124 32.36 -6.73 15.25
CA PHE A 124 33.52 -7.50 14.83
C PHE A 124 34.58 -7.39 15.92
N ASN A 125 34.73 -8.45 16.73
CA ASN A 125 35.79 -8.53 17.72
C ASN A 125 37.07 -9.08 17.04
N PRO A 126 38.12 -8.26 16.84
CA PRO A 126 39.34 -8.70 16.16
C PRO A 126 40.13 -9.76 16.93
N ASP A 127 39.79 -10.03 18.20
CA ASP A 127 40.52 -10.99 19.04
C ASP A 127 40.12 -12.46 18.80
N GLN A 128 39.12 -12.75 17.96
CA GLN A 128 38.65 -14.11 17.69
C GLN A 128 39.42 -14.88 16.60
N LEU A 129 40.50 -14.32 16.04
CA LEU A 129 41.32 -14.96 14.99
C LEU A 129 42.70 -15.45 15.47
N ALA A 130 42.98 -15.44 16.76
CA ALA A 130 44.22 -15.98 17.33
C ALA A 130 43.90 -17.11 18.32
N GLY A 131 43.64 -18.30 17.80
CA GLY A 131 43.46 -19.55 18.56
C GLY A 131 43.67 -20.75 17.67
#